data_AF-U1RYX6-F1
#
_entry.id   AF-U1RYX6-F1
#
_cell.length_a   1.000
_cell.length_b   1.000
_cell.length_c   1.000
_cell.angle_alpha   90.00
_cell.angle_beta   90.00
_cell.angle_gamma   90.00
#
_symmetry.space_group_name_H-M   'P 1'
#
loop_
_entity.id
_entity.type
_entity.pdbx_description
1 polymer ?
#
loop_
_entity_poly.entity_id
_entity_poly.type
_entity_poly.pdbx_seq_one_letter_code
_entity_poly.pdbx_strand_id
1 'polypeptide(L)'
;MTTGYPPSSGDSDATIAADGFAPSHDLQRIAATRPDLHPILAVNPATPQSVLDLLAHSDNVAVKEALARRSRQGTTQTDEAAPPAQSQASEQIDAMAPTMAVGAARPQQSTGYGSAPQGYGAVTGAPGSTDIAQPPGADRPTSQPSVPSASPVAQPGPRQTGSIGYPAMNQPAMGAPPGQPAFNGPPVQAAPALRPKRRRGATAVAVFLPIILVLAATGGACWYFFGPSDAKIINRHIELSDDWKDGSVKKWDADVAASATPLVVGDHFLTYESSNHTLTAYTIADSGMTKAWDLEVGGDSSDPSTSFESMAYSWGDDKVVYGPTIIDLSSGKQGSVPWSESQSAIIADGIAISCDTENQCTAWESPQKKKWTITIPAEDGVNFSSMRGNVNVVTHKKHKYITINNVVLDLADGKTKVLGGDKAKATTNTDYAEDGWVVYEKNALNPGPDDPWSVVEYDLDGKQLSAYFMDPKKNNETPVYPEHSLLTIKQTHAYNTKNESPAPMKALRSSVTSCIDSLSPKIGGMFTIPNLERKKENEAFCASGATLSPKKKAVKLKSQAQVDPNAFLYLMDVKKGKRVEFAGIFWERGDSLIVVKPDLIIGYMRDLGKARGYKPGL
;
A
#
# COMPACT_ATOMS: atom_id res chain seq x y z
N MET A 1 31.78 -22.40 33.31
CA MET A 1 31.55 -21.18 34.12
C MET A 1 32.36 -20.07 33.48
N THR A 2 31.85 -18.87 33.25
CA THR A 2 30.49 -18.34 33.50
C THR A 2 29.49 -18.72 32.40
N THR A 3 28.20 -18.50 32.64
CA THR A 3 27.13 -18.55 31.64
C THR A 3 26.83 -17.12 31.18
N GLY A 4 26.81 -16.88 29.87
CA GLY A 4 26.31 -15.62 29.33
C GLY A 4 24.82 -15.48 29.63
N TYR A 5 24.40 -14.36 30.22
CA TYR A 5 22.99 -14.05 30.39
C TYR A 5 22.36 -13.81 29.01
N PRO A 6 21.12 -14.27 28.75
CA PRO A 6 20.34 -13.70 27.66
C PRO A 6 20.10 -12.21 27.94
N PRO A 7 20.13 -11.33 26.93
CA PRO A 7 19.85 -9.91 27.12
C PRO A 7 18.44 -9.70 27.67
N SER A 8 18.28 -8.68 28.50
CA SER A 8 16.99 -8.33 29.09
C SER A 8 15.96 -7.98 28.02
N SER A 9 14.70 -8.36 28.21
CA SER A 9 13.58 -8.09 27.28
C SER A 9 13.21 -6.59 27.15
N GLY A 10 13.96 -5.68 27.79
CA GLY A 10 13.89 -4.24 27.57
C GLY A 10 15.05 -3.65 26.75
N ASP A 11 16.05 -4.45 26.33
CA ASP A 11 17.18 -3.96 25.53
C ASP A 11 16.85 -3.99 24.03
N SER A 12 16.31 -2.86 23.54
CA SER A 12 15.93 -2.70 22.13
C SER A 12 17.07 -2.97 21.15
N ASP A 13 18.31 -2.64 21.49
CA ASP A 13 19.47 -2.90 20.62
C ASP A 13 19.81 -4.39 20.57
N ALA A 14 19.61 -5.12 21.67
CA ALA A 14 19.80 -6.57 21.69
C ALA A 14 18.71 -7.32 20.90
N THR A 15 17.46 -6.87 20.97
CA THR A 15 16.37 -7.39 20.13
C THR A 15 16.66 -7.18 18.65
N ILE A 16 17.06 -5.96 18.26
CA ILE A 16 17.41 -5.64 16.86
C ILE A 16 18.68 -6.39 16.41
N ALA A 17 19.68 -6.56 17.28
CA ALA A 17 20.87 -7.35 16.96
C ALA A 17 20.57 -8.84 16.71
N ALA A 18 19.52 -9.39 17.33
CA ALA A 18 19.09 -10.76 17.16
C ALA A 18 18.09 -10.98 16.00
N ASP A 19 17.42 -9.91 15.54
CA ASP A 19 16.45 -9.95 14.46
C ASP A 19 17.12 -10.18 13.08
N GLY A 20 16.80 -11.31 12.45
CA GLY A 20 17.33 -11.71 11.15
C GLY A 20 16.87 -10.86 9.96
N PHE A 21 15.97 -9.90 10.17
CA PHE A 21 15.49 -8.94 9.17
C PHE A 21 15.86 -7.48 9.51
N ALA A 22 16.62 -7.25 10.59
CA ALA A 22 16.94 -5.93 11.08
C ALA A 22 17.61 -5.02 10.01
N PRO A 23 17.18 -3.75 9.87
CA PRO A 23 17.74 -2.84 8.88
C PRO A 23 19.25 -2.68 9.00
N SER A 24 19.99 -2.76 7.88
CA SER A 24 21.46 -2.70 7.88
C SER A 24 22.05 -1.45 8.55
N HIS A 25 21.31 -0.32 8.54
CA HIS A 25 21.72 0.91 9.22
C HIS A 25 21.68 0.81 10.76
N ASP A 26 20.73 0.07 11.31
CA ASP A 26 20.67 -0.22 12.75
C ASP A 26 21.73 -1.24 13.14
N LEU A 27 21.95 -2.29 12.34
CA LEU A 27 23.02 -3.25 12.60
C LEU A 27 24.42 -2.59 12.53
N GLN A 28 24.62 -1.61 11.63
CA GLN A 28 25.82 -0.77 11.61
C GLN A 28 25.93 0.15 12.84
N ARG A 29 24.83 0.79 13.26
CA ARG A 29 24.77 1.61 14.49
C ARG A 29 25.14 0.78 15.71
N ILE A 30 24.49 -0.37 15.90
CA ILE A 30 24.69 -1.28 17.03
C ILE A 30 26.12 -1.85 17.00
N ALA A 31 26.67 -2.20 15.83
CA ALA A 31 28.08 -2.60 15.71
C ALA A 31 29.05 -1.50 16.21
N ALA A 32 28.73 -0.22 16.00
CA ALA A 32 29.55 0.90 16.46
C ALA A 32 29.33 1.25 17.95
N THR A 33 28.13 1.04 18.51
CA THR A 33 27.78 1.48 19.88
C THR A 33 27.70 0.36 20.93
N ARG A 34 27.63 -0.92 20.52
CA ARG A 34 27.42 -2.08 21.41
C ARG A 34 28.39 -3.25 21.13
N PRO A 35 29.66 -3.14 21.58
CA PRO A 35 30.65 -4.23 21.46
C PRO A 35 30.25 -5.54 22.15
N ASP A 36 29.34 -5.49 23.11
CA ASP A 36 28.76 -6.63 23.80
C ASP A 36 27.82 -7.46 22.92
N LEU A 37 27.18 -6.85 21.91
CA LEU A 37 26.27 -7.51 20.97
C LEU A 37 26.98 -8.05 19.72
N HIS A 38 28.30 -7.80 19.57
CA HIS A 38 29.12 -8.28 18.45
C HIS A 38 29.01 -9.79 18.15
N PRO A 39 28.93 -10.72 19.14
CA PRO A 39 28.76 -12.15 18.84
C PRO A 39 27.38 -12.49 18.25
N ILE A 40 26.35 -11.68 18.53
CA ILE A 40 25.00 -11.86 18.00
C ILE A 40 24.95 -11.33 16.56
N LEU A 41 25.52 -10.14 16.31
CA LEU A 41 25.70 -9.59 14.96
C LEU A 41 26.50 -10.54 14.04
N ALA A 42 27.54 -11.20 14.58
CA ALA A 42 28.34 -12.17 13.82
C ALA A 42 27.51 -13.35 13.27
N VAL A 43 26.47 -13.83 13.99
CA VAL A 43 25.57 -14.89 13.49
C VAL A 43 24.32 -14.37 12.76
N ASN A 44 23.93 -13.10 12.96
CA ASN A 44 22.73 -12.54 12.34
C ASN A 44 22.86 -12.48 10.79
N PRO A 45 21.93 -13.09 10.02
CA PRO A 45 22.02 -13.14 8.56
C PRO A 45 21.98 -11.75 7.89
N ALA A 46 21.16 -10.82 8.38
CA ALA A 46 21.03 -9.46 7.84
C ALA A 46 22.22 -8.54 8.12
N THR A 47 23.18 -8.97 8.94
CA THR A 47 24.36 -8.16 9.26
C THR A 47 25.18 -7.89 8.00
N PRO A 48 25.33 -6.62 7.57
CA PRO A 48 25.91 -6.27 6.28
C PRO A 48 27.42 -6.53 6.26
N GLN A 49 27.98 -6.77 5.08
CA GLN A 49 29.40 -7.13 4.92
C GLN A 49 30.36 -6.15 5.62
N SER A 50 30.07 -4.84 5.58
CA SER A 50 30.87 -3.81 6.27
C SER A 50 30.99 -4.01 7.79
N VAL A 51 30.01 -4.67 8.42
CA VAL A 51 30.05 -5.05 9.84
C VAL A 51 30.75 -6.39 10.02
N LEU A 52 30.58 -7.35 9.10
CA LEU A 52 31.32 -8.61 9.13
C LEU A 52 32.83 -8.40 8.97
N ASP A 53 33.25 -7.47 8.09
CA ASP A 53 34.64 -7.07 7.90
C ASP A 53 35.22 -6.43 9.17
N LEU A 54 34.43 -5.63 9.89
CA LEU A 54 34.79 -5.08 11.21
C LEU A 54 34.93 -6.19 12.26
N LEU A 55 33.96 -7.12 12.31
CA LEU A 55 33.93 -8.23 13.26
C LEU A 55 35.04 -9.25 13.01
N ALA A 56 35.49 -9.43 11.77
CA ALA A 56 36.63 -10.28 11.43
C ALA A 56 37.96 -9.80 12.04
N HIS A 57 38.07 -8.50 12.35
CA HIS A 57 39.20 -7.91 13.06
C HIS A 57 39.02 -7.87 14.60
N SER A 58 37.91 -8.39 15.13
CA SER A 58 37.63 -8.41 16.57
C SER A 58 38.42 -9.51 17.28
N ASP A 59 39.12 -9.18 18.37
CA ASP A 59 39.81 -10.16 19.21
C ASP A 59 38.91 -10.97 20.15
N ASN A 60 37.62 -10.67 20.19
CA ASN A 60 36.65 -11.41 21.00
C ASN A 60 36.49 -12.85 20.48
N VAL A 61 36.86 -13.84 21.30
CA VAL A 61 36.79 -15.28 20.98
C VAL A 61 35.38 -15.71 20.57
N ALA A 62 34.33 -15.16 21.20
CA ALA A 62 32.95 -15.48 20.84
C ALA A 62 32.55 -14.95 19.46
N VAL A 63 33.14 -13.83 19.01
CA VAL A 63 32.96 -13.30 17.65
C VAL A 63 33.68 -14.17 16.63
N LYS A 64 34.94 -14.55 16.92
CA LYS A 64 35.72 -15.46 16.05
C LYS A 64 35.02 -16.83 15.91
N GLU A 65 34.44 -17.36 17.00
CA GLU A 65 33.66 -18.60 16.94
C GLU A 65 32.32 -18.43 16.19
N ALA A 66 31.58 -17.34 16.42
CA ALA A 66 30.35 -17.02 15.72
C ALA A 66 30.55 -16.94 14.20
N LEU A 67 31.57 -16.20 13.74
CA LEU A 67 31.93 -16.14 12.33
C LEU A 67 32.34 -17.52 11.79
N ALA A 68 33.12 -18.31 12.54
CA ALA A 68 33.48 -19.67 12.17
C ALA A 68 32.31 -20.68 12.19
N ARG A 69 31.18 -20.36 12.83
CA ARG A 69 29.91 -21.10 12.73
C ARG A 69 29.13 -20.68 11.47
N ARG A 70 29.02 -19.36 11.21
CA ARG A 70 28.43 -18.79 9.99
C ARG A 70 29.07 -19.37 8.72
N SER A 71 30.41 -19.38 8.65
CA SER A 71 31.16 -19.95 7.51
C SER A 71 30.95 -21.46 7.33
N ARG A 72 30.70 -22.20 8.43
CA ARG A 72 30.38 -23.64 8.36
C ARG A 72 28.96 -23.89 7.87
N GLN A 73 27.98 -23.09 8.29
CA GLN A 73 26.61 -23.16 7.75
C GLN A 73 26.59 -22.88 6.23
N GLY A 74 27.42 -21.96 5.75
CA GLY A 74 27.60 -21.70 4.32
C GLY A 74 28.35 -22.78 3.53
N THR A 75 29.04 -23.73 4.17
CA THR A 75 29.70 -24.87 3.50
C THR A 75 28.92 -26.18 3.60
N THR A 76 28.08 -26.36 4.62
CA THR A 76 27.12 -27.48 4.68
C THR A 76 26.00 -27.43 3.63
N GLN A 77 25.98 -26.41 2.77
CA GLN A 77 25.10 -26.32 1.60
C GLN A 77 25.79 -26.59 0.26
N THR A 78 27.09 -26.90 0.24
CA THR A 78 27.85 -27.17 -1.00
C THR A 78 28.46 -28.57 -1.10
N ASP A 79 28.53 -29.35 0.00
CA ASP A 79 29.03 -30.74 -0.01
C ASP A 79 28.03 -31.74 0.61
N GLU A 80 26.99 -32.11 -0.15
CA GLU A 80 26.32 -33.42 -0.01
C GLU A 80 26.10 -34.07 -1.39
N ALA A 81 27.18 -34.17 -2.17
CA ALA A 81 27.23 -34.95 -3.40
C ALA A 81 27.96 -36.29 -3.14
N ALA A 82 27.21 -37.35 -2.82
CA ALA A 82 27.78 -38.69 -2.68
C ALA A 82 28.37 -39.20 -4.02
N PRO A 83 29.54 -39.86 -4.02
CA PRO A 83 30.21 -40.26 -5.26
C PRO A 83 29.47 -41.41 -5.99
N PRO A 84 29.54 -41.47 -7.33
CA PRO A 84 28.82 -42.47 -8.10
C PRO A 84 29.42 -43.87 -7.96
N ALA A 85 28.60 -44.83 -7.51
CA ALA A 85 28.96 -46.25 -7.55
C ALA A 85 28.96 -46.76 -9.01
N GLN A 86 30.10 -47.24 -9.49
CA GLN A 86 30.20 -47.90 -10.80
C GLN A 86 29.75 -49.35 -10.69
N SER A 87 28.64 -49.70 -11.34
CA SER A 87 28.22 -51.09 -11.55
C SER A 87 28.48 -51.51 -12.99
N GLN A 88 29.55 -52.28 -13.22
CA GLN A 88 29.76 -52.98 -14.48
C GLN A 88 28.96 -54.29 -14.50
N ALA A 89 28.17 -54.51 -15.55
CA ALA A 89 27.72 -55.83 -15.97
C ALA A 89 27.38 -55.79 -17.47
N SER A 90 27.79 -56.80 -18.22
CA SER A 90 27.44 -56.98 -19.63
C SER A 90 27.50 -58.47 -19.97
N GLU A 91 26.53 -58.92 -20.80
CA GLU A 91 26.41 -60.29 -21.34
C GLU A 91 26.09 -61.38 -20.28
N GLN A 92 25.32 -62.44 -20.55
CA GLN A 92 24.60 -62.91 -21.76
C GLN A 92 23.10 -63.17 -21.35
N ILE A 93 22.23 -64.13 -21.75
CA ILE A 93 22.20 -65.35 -22.60
C ILE A 93 20.83 -65.37 -23.36
N ASP A 94 20.83 -65.85 -24.61
CA ASP A 94 19.77 -66.41 -25.49
C ASP A 94 18.24 -66.10 -25.36
N ALA A 95 17.72 -65.54 -26.46
CA ALA A 95 16.60 -65.99 -27.30
C ALA A 95 15.26 -66.53 -26.70
N MET A 96 14.15 -65.85 -27.05
CA MET A 96 13.13 -66.38 -27.99
C MET A 96 12.17 -65.28 -28.49
N ALA A 97 11.63 -65.44 -29.71
CA ALA A 97 10.54 -64.64 -30.29
C ALA A 97 9.49 -65.60 -30.90
N PRO A 98 8.20 -65.26 -30.95
CA PRO A 98 7.58 -64.48 -32.06
C PRO A 98 6.54 -63.43 -31.56
N THR A 99 5.79 -62.62 -32.34
CA THR A 99 5.84 -61.98 -33.69
C THR A 99 4.63 -61.00 -33.77
N MET A 100 4.44 -60.23 -34.87
CA MET A 100 3.38 -59.22 -35.17
C MET A 100 3.68 -57.84 -34.56
N ALA A 101 3.92 -56.72 -35.28
CA ALA A 101 3.51 -56.23 -36.62
C ALA A 101 1.99 -55.92 -36.70
N VAL A 102 1.47 -54.82 -37.26
CA VAL A 102 1.92 -53.72 -38.17
C VAL A 102 1.20 -52.42 -37.72
N GLY A 103 1.60 -51.16 -37.97
CA GLY A 103 2.71 -50.56 -38.71
C GLY A 103 2.61 -49.00 -38.66
N ALA A 104 3.31 -48.30 -39.55
CA ALA A 104 3.48 -46.84 -39.48
C ALA A 104 2.71 -46.05 -40.56
N ALA A 105 2.29 -44.82 -40.23
CA ALA A 105 2.01 -43.77 -41.19
C ALA A 105 2.22 -42.37 -40.59
N ARG A 106 2.98 -41.53 -41.30
CA ARG A 106 3.05 -40.06 -41.10
C ARG A 106 2.90 -39.44 -42.48
N PRO A 107 2.14 -38.35 -42.63
CA PRO A 107 2.57 -37.29 -43.54
C PRO A 107 2.73 -35.94 -42.84
N GLN A 108 3.25 -34.97 -43.58
CA GLN A 108 3.58 -33.61 -43.13
C GLN A 108 2.73 -32.57 -43.88
N GLN A 109 2.58 -31.39 -43.25
CA GLN A 109 2.42 -30.06 -43.88
C GLN A 109 1.23 -29.79 -44.82
N SER A 110 0.43 -28.78 -44.45
CA SER A 110 0.23 -27.60 -45.32
C SER A 110 -0.19 -26.37 -44.51
N THR A 111 -0.09 -25.19 -45.11
CA THR A 111 -0.41 -23.87 -44.52
C THR A 111 -1.67 -23.26 -45.16
N GLY A 112 -2.48 -22.49 -44.41
CA GLY A 112 -3.55 -21.68 -45.00
C GLY A 112 -4.37 -20.86 -43.99
N TYR A 113 -4.75 -19.64 -44.37
CA TYR A 113 -5.65 -18.77 -43.61
C TYR A 113 -7.13 -19.18 -43.79
N GLY A 114 -7.97 -18.94 -42.78
CA GLY A 114 -9.42 -19.07 -42.87
C GLY A 114 -10.14 -18.36 -41.72
N SER A 115 -11.18 -17.56 -42.03
CA SER A 115 -11.88 -16.69 -41.08
C SER A 115 -13.08 -17.39 -40.41
N ALA A 116 -13.38 -17.02 -39.16
CA ALA A 116 -14.60 -17.45 -38.46
C ALA A 116 -15.78 -16.47 -38.71
N PRO A 117 -17.02 -16.94 -38.97
CA PRO A 117 -18.19 -16.10 -39.19
C PRO A 117 -18.96 -15.79 -37.88
N GLN A 118 -19.68 -14.66 -37.87
CA GLN A 118 -20.66 -14.33 -36.82
C GLN A 118 -22.09 -14.75 -37.18
N GLY A 119 -22.87 -15.09 -36.14
CA GLY A 119 -24.33 -15.24 -36.12
C GLY A 119 -24.77 -15.29 -34.64
N TYR A 120 -26.00 -14.93 -34.26
CA TYR A 120 -27.21 -14.71 -35.04
C TYR A 120 -27.99 -13.47 -34.55
N GLY A 121 -28.88 -12.94 -35.40
CA GLY A 121 -29.72 -11.78 -35.10
C GLY A 121 -31.05 -12.12 -34.40
N ALA A 122 -31.74 -11.09 -33.90
CA ALA A 122 -33.01 -11.21 -33.19
C ALA A 122 -34.24 -11.31 -34.12
N VAL A 123 -35.31 -11.93 -33.62
CA VAL A 123 -36.68 -11.83 -34.17
C VAL A 123 -37.67 -11.65 -33.01
N THR A 124 -38.68 -10.80 -33.19
CA THR A 124 -39.68 -10.42 -32.18
C THR A 124 -40.94 -11.28 -32.23
N GLY A 125 -41.52 -11.65 -31.09
CA GLY A 125 -42.87 -12.25 -31.04
C GLY A 125 -43.37 -12.54 -29.61
N ALA A 126 -44.61 -12.13 -29.32
CA ALA A 126 -45.38 -12.37 -28.09
C ALA A 126 -46.88 -12.20 -28.42
N PRO A 127 -47.85 -12.56 -27.55
CA PRO A 127 -47.75 -13.23 -26.25
C PRO A 127 -48.56 -14.55 -26.18
N GLY A 128 -48.58 -15.22 -25.02
CA GLY A 128 -49.51 -16.33 -24.73
C GLY A 128 -49.50 -16.70 -23.24
N SER A 129 -50.67 -16.93 -22.65
CA SER A 129 -50.86 -17.17 -21.21
C SER A 129 -51.73 -18.40 -20.92
N THR A 130 -51.38 -19.15 -19.87
CA THR A 130 -52.23 -20.15 -19.19
C THR A 130 -51.70 -20.41 -17.77
N ASP A 131 -52.60 -20.43 -16.80
CA ASP A 131 -52.35 -20.87 -15.41
C ASP A 131 -52.35 -22.42 -15.27
N ILE A 132 -51.94 -22.90 -14.08
CA ILE A 132 -52.31 -24.15 -13.33
C ILE A 132 -51.06 -24.69 -12.58
N ALA A 133 -51.10 -25.13 -11.32
CA ALA A 133 -51.94 -24.81 -10.15
C ALA A 133 -51.23 -25.38 -8.87
N GLN A 134 -51.46 -24.82 -7.68
CA GLN A 134 -51.00 -25.39 -6.39
C GLN A 134 -52.18 -25.87 -5.51
N PRO A 135 -52.06 -27.02 -4.82
CA PRO A 135 -52.98 -27.43 -3.75
C PRO A 135 -52.58 -26.89 -2.34
N PRO A 136 -53.47 -26.91 -1.32
CA PRO A 136 -53.44 -25.92 -0.23
C PRO A 136 -53.57 -26.47 1.22
N GLY A 137 -53.51 -25.58 2.23
CA GLY A 137 -54.35 -25.72 3.44
C GLY A 137 -53.80 -25.24 4.80
N ALA A 138 -54.68 -24.56 5.58
CA ALA A 138 -54.61 -24.24 7.03
C ALA A 138 -53.47 -23.30 7.54
N ASP A 139 -53.70 -22.36 8.47
CA ASP A 139 -54.97 -21.83 9.02
C ASP A 139 -54.79 -20.39 9.60
N ARG A 140 -55.91 -19.72 9.96
CA ARG A 140 -55.99 -18.34 10.49
C ARG A 140 -56.86 -18.30 11.78
N PRO A 141 -56.79 -17.28 12.68
CA PRO A 141 -57.70 -16.12 12.52
C PRO A 141 -57.25 -14.76 13.15
N THR A 142 -57.79 -13.65 12.62
CA THR A 142 -58.18 -12.35 13.26
C THR A 142 -57.30 -11.63 14.32
N SER A 143 -57.25 -10.29 14.40
CA SER A 143 -58.38 -9.32 14.36
C SER A 143 -57.99 -7.87 13.98
N GLN A 144 -58.98 -6.99 13.77
CA GLN A 144 -58.80 -5.55 13.48
C GLN A 144 -60.06 -4.74 13.89
N PRO A 145 -59.92 -3.58 14.55
CA PRO A 145 -60.45 -2.28 14.05
C PRO A 145 -59.57 -1.05 14.47
N SER A 146 -59.75 0.22 14.04
CA SER A 146 -60.44 0.85 12.89
C SER A 146 -59.97 2.33 12.69
N VAL A 147 -60.43 2.96 11.61
CA VAL A 147 -60.26 4.38 11.15
C VAL A 147 -60.93 5.46 12.04
N PRO A 148 -60.52 6.75 11.96
CA PRO A 148 -61.12 7.71 10.99
C PRO A 148 -60.13 8.59 10.19
N SER A 149 -60.63 9.25 9.14
CA SER A 149 -59.85 9.88 8.05
C SER A 149 -59.88 11.42 8.05
N ALA A 150 -58.91 12.05 7.36
CA ALA A 150 -59.08 13.38 6.77
C ALA A 150 -58.12 13.63 5.57
N SER A 151 -58.66 14.18 4.49
CA SER A 151 -57.93 14.84 3.37
C SER A 151 -58.82 15.97 2.83
N PRO A 152 -58.23 17.05 2.29
CA PRO A 152 -58.60 17.41 0.92
C PRO A 152 -57.42 17.92 0.07
N VAL A 153 -57.63 17.96 -1.25
CA VAL A 153 -56.69 18.47 -2.26
C VAL A 153 -56.90 19.97 -2.49
N ALA A 154 -55.81 20.73 -2.64
CA ALA A 154 -55.82 22.03 -3.34
C ALA A 154 -54.43 22.36 -3.94
N GLN A 155 -54.41 22.74 -5.22
CA GLN A 155 -53.34 23.55 -5.81
C GLN A 155 -53.84 25.00 -5.99
N PRO A 156 -52.95 25.99 -5.84
CA PRO A 156 -52.82 26.99 -6.90
C PRO A 156 -51.36 27.30 -7.28
N GLY A 157 -51.21 28.06 -8.36
CA GLY A 157 -49.94 28.34 -9.04
C GLY A 157 -49.03 29.43 -8.41
N PRO A 158 -48.01 29.89 -9.17
CA PRO A 158 -46.75 30.36 -8.59
C PRO A 158 -46.71 31.85 -8.20
N ARG A 159 -45.92 32.16 -7.17
CA ARG A 159 -45.37 33.51 -6.94
C ARG A 159 -43.98 33.48 -6.29
N GLN A 160 -43.22 34.51 -6.61
CA GLN A 160 -41.80 34.70 -6.34
C GLN A 160 -41.42 34.60 -4.85
N THR A 161 -40.36 33.84 -4.57
CA THR A 161 -39.30 34.27 -3.64
C THR A 161 -38.08 34.66 -4.50
N GLY A 162 -37.18 35.55 -4.08
CA GLY A 162 -37.06 36.22 -2.79
C GLY A 162 -35.57 36.43 -2.49
N SER A 163 -34.87 37.14 -3.37
CA SER A 163 -33.40 37.20 -3.37
C SER A 163 -32.85 37.98 -2.18
N ILE A 164 -32.30 37.24 -1.22
CA ILE A 164 -31.48 37.72 -0.11
C ILE A 164 -30.18 36.89 -0.15
N GLY A 165 -28.97 37.43 -0.03
CA GLY A 165 -28.62 38.83 0.24
C GLY A 165 -27.40 38.92 1.15
N TYR A 166 -26.31 38.26 0.78
CA TYR A 166 -25.07 38.24 1.58
C TYR A 166 -24.12 39.36 1.16
N PRO A 167 -23.45 40.06 2.11
CA PRO A 167 -22.71 41.27 1.82
C PRO A 167 -21.36 40.99 1.15
N ALA A 168 -21.06 41.71 0.07
CA ALA A 168 -19.70 41.79 -0.48
C ALA A 168 -18.84 42.66 0.45
N MET A 169 -17.67 42.15 0.88
CA MET A 169 -16.69 42.99 1.59
C MET A 169 -15.88 43.85 0.61
N ASN A 170 -15.69 45.11 0.98
CA ASN A 170 -15.09 46.13 0.12
C ASN A 170 -13.60 45.88 -0.15
N GLN A 171 -13.20 46.01 -1.43
CA GLN A 171 -11.81 46.29 -1.79
C GLN A 171 -11.53 47.80 -1.66
N PRO A 172 -10.48 48.24 -0.94
CA PRO A 172 -10.04 49.63 -0.97
C PRO A 172 -9.19 49.90 -2.24
N ALA A 173 -9.82 50.41 -3.30
CA ALA A 173 -9.11 50.95 -4.46
C ALA A 173 -8.74 52.42 -4.22
N MET A 174 -7.45 52.75 -4.09
CA MET A 174 -6.96 54.12 -3.94
C MET A 174 -6.50 54.68 -5.30
N GLY A 175 -7.26 55.63 -5.83
CA GLY A 175 -6.88 56.42 -7.01
C GLY A 175 -6.00 57.63 -6.67
N ALA A 176 -5.24 58.13 -7.65
CA ALA A 176 -4.36 59.28 -7.52
C ALA A 176 -4.99 60.60 -8.03
N PRO A 177 -4.65 61.76 -7.44
CA PRO A 177 -4.74 63.07 -8.09
C PRO A 177 -3.36 63.59 -8.56
N PRO A 178 -3.29 64.60 -9.46
CA PRO A 178 -2.06 65.00 -10.15
C PRO A 178 -1.40 66.30 -9.63
N GLY A 179 -0.12 66.52 -9.97
CA GLY A 179 0.53 67.84 -9.92
C GLY A 179 2.07 67.84 -9.82
N GLN A 180 2.75 68.43 -10.80
CA GLN A 180 4.15 68.91 -10.70
C GLN A 180 4.18 70.44 -10.81
N PRO A 181 5.22 71.12 -10.30
CA PRO A 181 6.32 71.56 -11.19
C PRO A 181 7.72 71.04 -10.78
N ALA A 182 8.76 71.46 -11.50
CA ALA A 182 10.09 70.84 -11.53
C ALA A 182 11.26 71.78 -11.13
N PHE A 183 12.49 71.42 -11.56
CA PHE A 183 13.82 71.99 -11.25
C PHE A 183 14.40 71.58 -9.86
N ASN A 184 15.70 71.30 -9.70
CA ASN A 184 16.85 71.46 -10.61
C ASN A 184 17.92 70.34 -10.46
N GLY A 185 18.97 70.34 -11.32
CA GLY A 185 19.89 69.19 -11.54
C GLY A 185 21.21 69.10 -10.72
N PRO A 186 22.05 68.06 -11.02
CA PRO A 186 23.27 67.62 -10.28
C PRO A 186 24.59 68.20 -10.91
N PRO A 187 25.85 67.74 -10.64
CA PRO A 187 26.37 66.60 -9.85
C PRO A 187 27.49 67.00 -8.82
N VAL A 188 28.47 66.21 -8.35
CA VAL A 188 29.63 65.54 -9.02
C VAL A 188 30.10 64.27 -8.23
N GLN A 189 30.85 63.36 -8.86
CA GLN A 189 31.47 62.15 -8.28
C GLN A 189 32.72 62.43 -7.42
N ALA A 190 33.13 61.51 -6.52
CA ALA A 190 34.55 61.10 -6.36
C ALA A 190 34.79 59.92 -5.37
N ALA A 191 35.71 59.04 -5.75
CA ALA A 191 36.56 58.17 -4.93
C ALA A 191 37.83 57.85 -5.76
N PRO A 192 38.96 57.31 -5.23
CA PRO A 192 39.24 56.85 -3.86
C PRO A 192 40.56 57.45 -3.26
N ALA A 193 41.00 56.97 -2.08
CA ALA A 193 42.36 57.20 -1.56
C ALA A 193 42.86 56.00 -0.70
N LEU A 194 44.18 55.88 -0.50
CA LEU A 194 44.83 54.70 0.12
C LEU A 194 45.20 54.84 1.60
N ARG A 195 45.51 53.68 2.21
CA ARG A 195 45.92 53.42 3.61
C ARG A 195 47.17 54.18 4.08
N PRO A 196 47.39 54.24 5.40
CA PRO A 196 48.60 53.60 5.96
C PRO A 196 48.32 52.56 7.08
N LYS A 197 49.34 51.79 7.47
CA LYS A 197 49.31 50.75 8.54
C LYS A 197 50.10 51.20 9.79
N ARG A 198 49.54 50.99 10.99
CA ARG A 198 50.17 50.41 12.22
C ARG A 198 49.08 50.29 13.31
N ARG A 199 48.78 49.17 13.99
CA ARG A 199 49.49 48.09 14.73
C ARG A 199 49.54 48.35 16.26
N ARG A 200 48.90 47.43 17.02
CA ARG A 200 48.88 47.24 18.49
C ARG A 200 47.92 48.14 19.31
N GLY A 201 47.33 47.53 20.34
CA GLY A 201 46.26 48.08 21.19
C GLY A 201 45.10 47.09 21.31
N ALA A 202 45.12 46.19 22.29
CA ALA A 202 44.17 45.08 22.40
C ALA A 202 43.31 45.19 23.67
N THR A 203 42.04 45.59 23.50
CA THR A 203 40.94 45.42 24.48
C THR A 203 39.60 45.43 23.72
N ALA A 204 39.03 44.26 23.37
CA ALA A 204 37.74 44.18 22.67
C ALA A 204 37.02 42.81 22.78
N VAL A 205 37.15 42.08 23.89
CA VAL A 205 36.48 40.77 24.10
C VAL A 205 35.48 40.85 25.25
N ALA A 206 34.35 41.51 24.99
CA ALA A 206 33.27 41.69 25.98
C ALA A 206 31.84 41.76 25.41
N VAL A 207 31.67 41.87 24.07
CA VAL A 207 30.35 42.19 23.46
C VAL A 207 29.81 41.09 22.53
N PHE A 208 30.66 40.22 21.96
CA PHE A 208 30.19 39.16 21.06
C PHE A 208 29.57 37.95 21.78
N LEU A 209 29.98 37.66 23.01
CA LEU A 209 29.47 36.53 23.81
C LEU A 209 27.94 36.56 24.04
N PRO A 210 27.30 37.67 24.48
CA PRO A 210 25.84 37.71 24.62
C PRO A 210 25.10 37.58 23.28
N ILE A 211 25.63 38.12 22.18
CA ILE A 211 24.99 38.01 20.85
C ILE A 211 25.01 36.56 20.35
N ILE A 212 26.14 35.87 20.52
CA ILE A 212 26.25 34.44 20.17
C ILE A 212 25.35 33.57 21.07
N LEU A 213 25.23 33.89 22.37
CA LEU A 213 24.33 33.19 23.28
C LEU A 213 22.85 33.41 22.93
N VAL A 214 22.44 34.62 22.53
CA VAL A 214 21.06 34.89 22.06
C VAL A 214 20.77 34.15 20.76
N LEU A 215 21.71 34.14 19.80
CA LEU A 215 21.56 33.38 18.55
C LEU A 215 21.55 31.85 18.77
N ALA A 216 22.31 31.35 19.75
CA ALA A 216 22.27 29.94 20.14
C ALA A 216 20.96 29.57 20.85
N ALA A 217 20.41 30.47 21.68
CA ALA A 217 19.12 30.26 22.35
C ALA A 217 17.94 30.25 21.35
N THR A 218 17.90 31.19 20.40
CA THR A 218 16.87 31.18 19.35
C THR A 218 17.06 30.02 18.36
N GLY A 219 18.31 29.69 18.00
CA GLY A 219 18.62 28.52 17.17
C GLY A 219 18.22 27.19 17.82
N GLY A 220 18.48 27.02 19.13
CA GLY A 220 18.06 25.84 19.89
C GLY A 220 16.55 25.69 19.96
N ALA A 221 15.80 26.78 20.13
CA ALA A 221 14.34 26.77 20.06
C ALA A 221 13.85 26.34 18.66
N CYS A 222 14.42 26.89 17.58
CA CYS A 222 14.10 26.45 16.22
C CYS A 222 14.38 24.96 16.00
N TRP A 223 15.49 24.41 16.52
CA TRP A 223 15.81 22.99 16.32
C TRP A 223 14.88 22.04 17.08
N TYR A 224 14.27 22.49 18.18
CA TYR A 224 13.25 21.71 18.91
C TYR A 224 11.86 21.72 18.25
N PHE A 225 11.54 22.75 17.44
CA PHE A 225 10.31 22.82 16.65
C PHE A 225 10.47 22.32 15.20
N PHE A 226 11.70 22.26 14.68
CA PHE A 226 12.03 21.73 13.34
C PHE A 226 12.93 20.49 13.39
N GLY A 227 12.72 19.63 14.39
CA GLY A 227 13.19 18.25 14.30
C GLY A 227 12.54 17.52 13.11
N PRO A 228 13.18 16.47 12.55
CA PRO A 228 12.52 15.65 11.54
C PRO A 228 11.22 15.06 12.11
N SER A 229 10.13 15.09 11.34
CA SER A 229 8.84 14.58 11.79
C SER A 229 8.97 13.11 12.20
N ASP A 230 8.36 12.75 13.34
CA ASP A 230 8.25 11.36 13.77
C ASP A 230 7.03 10.64 13.15
N ALA A 231 6.28 11.36 12.30
CA ALA A 231 5.14 10.83 11.58
C ALA A 231 5.56 9.76 10.56
N LYS A 232 4.88 8.60 10.58
CA LYS A 232 5.10 7.49 9.62
C LYS A 232 3.78 6.81 9.28
N ILE A 233 3.54 6.48 8.01
CA ILE A 233 2.35 5.72 7.58
C ILE A 233 2.70 4.25 7.32
N ILE A 234 2.11 3.37 8.13
CA ILE A 234 2.18 1.92 8.01
C ILE A 234 0.99 1.49 7.14
N ASN A 235 1.22 0.63 6.15
CA ASN A 235 0.17 0.06 5.30
C ASN A 235 0.63 -1.30 4.74
N ARG A 236 -0.21 -1.97 3.94
CA ARG A 236 0.12 -3.29 3.34
C ARG A 236 1.15 -3.25 2.20
N HIS A 237 1.61 -2.08 1.77
CA HIS A 237 2.57 -1.99 0.68
C HIS A 237 4.00 -2.22 1.17
N ILE A 238 4.77 -2.92 0.33
CA ILE A 238 6.18 -3.22 0.58
C ILE A 238 7.04 -2.21 -0.18
N GLU A 239 7.97 -1.56 0.54
CA GLU A 239 8.96 -0.67 -0.05
C GLU A 239 9.82 -1.44 -1.06
N LEU A 240 9.75 -1.05 -2.34
CA LEU A 240 10.57 -1.63 -3.39
C LEU A 240 11.98 -1.03 -3.36
N SER A 241 13.03 -1.85 -3.42
CA SER A 241 14.39 -1.33 -3.52
C SER A 241 14.58 -0.46 -4.77
N ASP A 242 15.41 0.57 -4.66
CA ASP A 242 15.84 1.37 -5.78
C ASP A 242 16.77 0.60 -6.75
N ASP A 243 17.35 -0.53 -6.35
CA ASP A 243 18.35 -1.28 -7.13
C ASP A 243 17.73 -1.99 -8.35
N TRP A 244 16.42 -2.25 -8.32
CA TRP A 244 15.65 -2.78 -9.45
C TRP A 244 15.72 -1.90 -10.72
N LYS A 245 16.16 -0.64 -10.60
CA LYS A 245 16.51 0.24 -11.74
C LYS A 245 17.53 -0.39 -12.71
N ASP A 246 18.40 -1.29 -12.24
CA ASP A 246 19.48 -1.87 -13.05
C ASP A 246 19.07 -3.16 -13.78
N GLY A 247 17.97 -3.80 -13.39
CA GLY A 247 17.41 -4.95 -14.08
C GLY A 247 16.65 -5.90 -13.14
N SER A 248 16.18 -7.01 -13.70
CA SER A 248 15.78 -8.19 -12.93
C SER A 248 16.68 -9.38 -13.27
N VAL A 249 16.92 -10.25 -12.30
CA VAL A 249 17.67 -11.50 -12.43
C VAL A 249 16.80 -12.62 -11.87
N LYS A 250 16.35 -13.53 -12.75
CA LYS A 250 15.68 -14.77 -12.35
C LYS A 250 16.58 -15.55 -11.38
N LYS A 251 16.00 -16.07 -10.30
CA LYS A 251 16.65 -17.00 -9.38
C LYS A 251 16.09 -18.42 -9.47
N TRP A 252 14.78 -18.57 -9.47
CA TRP A 252 14.11 -19.88 -9.40
C TRP A 252 12.78 -19.89 -10.17
N ASP A 253 12.27 -21.08 -10.43
CA ASP A 253 10.87 -21.35 -10.83
C ASP A 253 10.26 -22.33 -9.81
N ALA A 254 8.95 -22.22 -9.58
CA ALA A 254 8.14 -23.18 -8.83
C ALA A 254 6.83 -23.44 -9.58
N ASP A 255 6.34 -24.68 -9.51
CA ASP A 255 5.05 -25.08 -10.08
C ASP A 255 3.90 -24.77 -9.12
N VAL A 256 2.85 -24.14 -9.63
CA VAL A 256 1.69 -23.62 -8.88
C VAL A 256 0.40 -23.82 -9.68
N ALA A 257 -0.76 -23.54 -9.09
CA ALA A 257 -2.04 -23.57 -9.80
C ALA A 257 -2.04 -22.63 -11.03
N ALA A 258 -2.57 -23.09 -12.16
CA ALA A 258 -2.74 -22.29 -13.38
C ALA A 258 -4.11 -21.59 -13.38
N SER A 259 -4.19 -20.38 -13.95
CA SER A 259 -5.41 -19.54 -13.95
C SER A 259 -6.03 -19.25 -12.56
N ALA A 260 -5.25 -19.36 -11.49
CA ALA A 260 -5.63 -19.01 -10.14
C ALA A 260 -5.40 -17.52 -9.84
N THR A 261 -6.05 -17.00 -8.79
CA THR A 261 -5.79 -15.67 -8.25
C THR A 261 -4.61 -15.74 -7.27
N PRO A 262 -3.48 -15.04 -7.52
CA PRO A 262 -2.34 -15.00 -6.61
C PRO A 262 -2.49 -13.92 -5.52
N LEU A 263 -2.04 -14.23 -4.30
CA LEU A 263 -2.00 -13.33 -3.14
C LEU A 263 -0.76 -13.62 -2.28
N VAL A 264 -0.16 -12.61 -1.67
CA VAL A 264 1.00 -12.73 -0.77
C VAL A 264 0.66 -12.20 0.62
N VAL A 265 0.97 -12.99 1.64
CA VAL A 265 0.79 -12.62 3.06
C VAL A 265 2.01 -13.15 3.83
N GLY A 266 2.77 -12.24 4.45
CA GLY A 266 4.04 -12.59 5.09
C GLY A 266 5.00 -13.33 4.14
N ASP A 267 5.54 -14.45 4.63
CA ASP A 267 6.41 -15.36 3.88
C ASP A 267 5.63 -16.44 3.08
N HIS A 268 4.35 -16.23 2.81
CA HIS A 268 3.50 -17.14 2.04
C HIS A 268 3.01 -16.55 0.73
N PHE A 269 3.19 -17.31 -0.36
CA PHE A 269 2.53 -17.10 -1.65
C PHE A 269 1.31 -18.02 -1.70
N LEU A 270 0.15 -17.48 -2.02
CA LEU A 270 -1.14 -18.17 -2.04
C LEU A 270 -1.70 -18.15 -3.47
N THR A 271 -2.36 -19.24 -3.87
CA THR A 271 -3.15 -19.30 -5.10
C THR A 271 -4.55 -19.79 -4.78
N TYR A 272 -5.57 -19.00 -5.14
CA TYR A 272 -6.97 -19.39 -5.04
C TYR A 272 -7.53 -19.78 -6.42
N GLU A 273 -8.04 -21.00 -6.52
CA GLU A 273 -8.68 -21.57 -7.69
C GLU A 273 -10.21 -21.46 -7.58
N SER A 274 -10.82 -20.48 -8.24
CA SER A 274 -12.27 -20.21 -8.12
C SER A 274 -13.18 -21.27 -8.74
N SER A 275 -12.65 -22.23 -9.50
CA SER A 275 -13.40 -23.33 -10.14
C SER A 275 -13.62 -24.56 -9.25
N ASN A 276 -12.82 -24.71 -8.20
CA ASN A 276 -12.86 -25.82 -7.22
C ASN A 276 -12.73 -25.28 -5.78
N HIS A 277 -12.87 -23.96 -5.62
CA HIS A 277 -12.72 -23.19 -4.39
C HIS A 277 -11.45 -23.53 -3.56
N THR A 278 -10.36 -23.95 -4.23
CA THR A 278 -9.16 -24.43 -3.54
C THR A 278 -8.17 -23.29 -3.30
N LEU A 279 -7.83 -23.04 -2.03
CA LEU A 279 -6.72 -22.18 -1.62
C LEU A 279 -5.49 -23.05 -1.35
N THR A 280 -4.46 -22.92 -2.19
CA THR A 280 -3.15 -23.55 -1.97
C THR A 280 -2.15 -22.53 -1.46
N ALA A 281 -1.35 -22.91 -0.45
CA ALA A 281 -0.29 -22.07 0.11
C ALA A 281 1.11 -22.64 -0.15
N TYR A 282 2.05 -21.74 -0.41
CA TYR A 282 3.46 -22.01 -0.65
C TYR A 282 4.32 -21.14 0.27
N THR A 283 5.26 -21.74 1.00
CA THR A 283 6.24 -21.00 1.80
C THR A 283 7.35 -20.49 0.88
N ILE A 284 7.72 -19.22 1.03
CA ILE A 284 8.69 -18.52 0.18
C ILE A 284 10.10 -18.59 0.81
N ALA A 285 11.12 -18.90 -0.01
CA ALA A 285 12.52 -18.88 0.38
C ALA A 285 13.39 -18.21 -0.70
N ASP A 286 14.63 -17.85 -0.35
CA ASP A 286 15.60 -17.29 -1.31
C ASP A 286 15.89 -18.23 -2.50
N SER A 287 15.81 -19.53 -2.28
CA SER A 287 16.10 -20.59 -3.25
C SER A 287 14.90 -21.08 -4.06
N GLY A 288 13.66 -20.77 -3.66
CA GLY A 288 12.46 -21.32 -4.28
C GLY A 288 11.19 -21.09 -3.46
N MET A 289 10.15 -21.87 -3.77
CA MET A 289 8.98 -22.02 -2.90
C MET A 289 8.65 -23.50 -2.75
N THR A 290 8.05 -23.85 -1.62
CA THR A 290 7.55 -25.21 -1.35
C THR A 290 6.07 -25.14 -0.98
N LYS A 291 5.24 -26.03 -1.55
CA LYS A 291 3.84 -26.15 -1.15
C LYS A 291 3.78 -26.57 0.33
N ALA A 292 3.05 -25.79 1.13
CA ALA A 292 2.86 -26.03 2.56
C ALA A 292 1.59 -26.86 2.81
N TRP A 293 0.47 -26.45 2.20
CA TRP A 293 -0.85 -27.08 2.34
C TRP A 293 -1.78 -26.62 1.20
N ASP A 294 -2.91 -27.30 1.06
CA ASP A 294 -4.08 -26.86 0.30
C ASP A 294 -5.35 -27.08 1.12
N LEU A 295 -6.40 -26.31 0.78
CA LEU A 295 -7.63 -26.23 1.56
C LEU A 295 -8.78 -25.79 0.65
N GLU A 296 -9.87 -26.55 0.63
CA GLU A 296 -11.14 -26.06 0.09
C GLU A 296 -11.70 -24.98 1.04
N VAL A 297 -11.88 -23.75 0.53
CA VAL A 297 -12.48 -22.64 1.28
C VAL A 297 -13.87 -22.40 0.73
N GLY A 298 -14.89 -22.31 1.60
CA GLY A 298 -16.24 -22.03 1.14
C GLY A 298 -16.35 -20.66 0.46
N GLY A 299 -17.30 -20.49 -0.46
CA GLY A 299 -17.63 -19.20 -1.06
C GLY A 299 -18.50 -19.37 -2.30
N ASP A 300 -19.48 -18.50 -2.50
CA ASP A 300 -20.27 -18.48 -3.74
C ASP A 300 -19.47 -17.74 -4.82
N SER A 301 -19.06 -18.44 -5.88
CA SER A 301 -18.35 -17.85 -7.02
C SER A 301 -19.28 -17.23 -8.07
N SER A 302 -20.60 -17.29 -7.88
CA SER A 302 -21.59 -16.68 -8.79
C SER A 302 -21.84 -15.19 -8.52
N ASP A 303 -21.55 -14.70 -7.30
CA ASP A 303 -21.53 -13.26 -6.98
C ASP A 303 -20.09 -12.77 -6.74
N PRO A 304 -19.52 -11.99 -7.66
CA PRO A 304 -18.17 -11.43 -7.50
C PRO A 304 -17.98 -10.60 -6.22
N SER A 305 -19.03 -10.07 -5.60
CA SER A 305 -18.95 -9.26 -4.38
C SER A 305 -18.76 -10.07 -3.09
N THR A 306 -19.15 -11.35 -3.09
CA THR A 306 -18.99 -12.29 -1.96
C THR A 306 -17.88 -13.35 -2.17
N SER A 307 -17.31 -13.37 -3.37
CA SER A 307 -16.12 -14.16 -3.74
C SER A 307 -14.95 -14.01 -2.74
N PHE A 308 -14.07 -15.01 -2.72
CA PHE A 308 -12.84 -15.00 -1.92
C PHE A 308 -12.00 -13.75 -2.23
N GLU A 309 -11.84 -13.41 -3.52
CA GLU A 309 -11.12 -12.23 -3.98
C GLU A 309 -11.68 -10.89 -3.44
N SER A 310 -12.98 -10.78 -3.18
CA SER A 310 -13.66 -9.56 -2.69
C SER A 310 -13.85 -9.48 -1.18
N MET A 311 -13.62 -10.59 -0.46
CA MET A 311 -13.85 -10.67 0.99
C MET A 311 -12.64 -11.14 1.81
N ALA A 312 -11.59 -11.71 1.20
CA ALA A 312 -10.40 -12.14 1.93
C ALA A 312 -9.46 -10.97 2.28
N TYR A 313 -8.90 -10.99 3.49
CA TYR A 313 -7.88 -10.02 3.93
C TYR A 313 -6.94 -10.65 4.97
N SER A 314 -5.74 -10.09 5.14
CA SER A 314 -4.75 -10.64 6.06
C SER A 314 -4.90 -10.08 7.47
N TRP A 315 -4.83 -10.93 8.50
CA TRP A 315 -4.68 -10.48 9.90
C TRP A 315 -3.26 -10.82 10.35
N GLY A 316 -2.40 -9.80 10.37
CA GLY A 316 -0.96 -10.00 10.50
C GLY A 316 -0.35 -10.60 9.23
N ASP A 317 0.81 -11.21 9.39
CA ASP A 317 1.58 -11.85 8.31
C ASP A 317 1.40 -13.38 8.28
N ASP A 318 0.63 -13.93 9.22
CA ASP A 318 0.48 -15.37 9.44
C ASP A 318 -0.96 -15.89 9.32
N LYS A 319 -1.95 -15.04 9.02
CA LYS A 319 -3.38 -15.43 8.88
C LYS A 319 -4.11 -14.71 7.75
N VAL A 320 -5.03 -15.43 7.11
CA VAL A 320 -6.07 -14.86 6.23
C VAL A 320 -7.43 -14.98 6.91
N VAL A 321 -8.24 -13.94 6.82
CA VAL A 321 -9.64 -13.89 7.25
C VAL A 321 -10.52 -13.93 5.99
N TYR A 322 -11.52 -14.81 5.97
CA TYR A 322 -12.57 -14.85 4.96
C TYR A 322 -13.91 -15.19 5.64
N GLY A 323 -14.89 -14.29 5.52
CA GLY A 323 -16.17 -14.42 6.23
C GLY A 323 -15.97 -14.58 7.75
N PRO A 324 -16.61 -15.57 8.41
CA PRO A 324 -16.42 -15.87 9.83
C PRO A 324 -15.17 -16.74 10.11
N THR A 325 -14.38 -17.08 9.08
CA THR A 325 -13.26 -18.03 9.17
C THR A 325 -11.91 -17.31 9.16
N ILE A 326 -11.00 -17.77 10.02
CA ILE A 326 -9.57 -17.47 10.00
C ILE A 326 -8.82 -18.71 9.55
N ILE A 327 -7.89 -18.56 8.62
CA ILE A 327 -7.00 -19.60 8.09
C ILE A 327 -5.58 -19.30 8.57
N ASP A 328 -4.99 -20.23 9.32
CA ASP A 328 -3.61 -20.13 9.80
C ASP A 328 -2.60 -20.53 8.72
N LEU A 329 -1.75 -19.60 8.28
CA LEU A 329 -0.88 -19.80 7.11
C LEU A 329 0.25 -20.79 7.34
N SER A 330 0.64 -21.03 8.60
CA SER A 330 1.65 -22.04 8.93
C SER A 330 1.15 -23.48 8.75
N SER A 331 -0.18 -23.69 8.75
CA SER A 331 -0.76 -25.02 8.96
C SER A 331 -2.04 -25.35 8.19
N GLY A 332 -2.63 -24.39 7.47
CA GLY A 332 -3.90 -24.55 6.75
C GLY A 332 -5.12 -24.72 7.66
N LYS A 333 -4.95 -24.57 8.97
CA LYS A 333 -6.02 -24.81 9.94
C LYS A 333 -7.02 -23.66 9.94
N GLN A 334 -8.29 -24.00 9.74
CA GLN A 334 -9.41 -23.09 9.95
C GLN A 334 -9.71 -22.92 11.46
N GLY A 335 -10.18 -21.73 11.83
CA GLY A 335 -10.76 -21.39 13.12
C GLY A 335 -11.73 -20.23 12.99
N SER A 336 -12.47 -19.89 14.04
CA SER A 336 -13.46 -18.81 14.01
C SER A 336 -12.85 -17.44 14.31
N VAL A 337 -13.43 -16.39 13.73
CA VAL A 337 -13.21 -15.00 14.15
C VAL A 337 -13.79 -14.73 15.56
N PRO A 338 -13.27 -13.74 16.32
CA PRO A 338 -13.76 -13.39 17.65
C PRO A 338 -14.93 -12.38 17.64
N TRP A 339 -15.55 -12.13 16.49
CA TRP A 339 -16.75 -11.31 16.29
C TRP A 339 -17.90 -12.18 15.72
N SER A 340 -19.13 -11.66 15.63
CA SER A 340 -20.25 -12.44 15.09
C SER A 340 -20.22 -12.53 13.57
N GLU A 341 -20.92 -13.51 13.00
CA GLU A 341 -20.98 -13.76 11.55
C GLU A 341 -21.60 -12.60 10.74
N SER A 342 -22.35 -11.71 11.40
CA SER A 342 -22.92 -10.48 10.81
C SER A 342 -21.98 -9.26 10.88
N GLN A 343 -20.78 -9.42 11.43
CA GLN A 343 -19.76 -8.39 11.55
C GLN A 343 -18.56 -8.67 10.63
N SER A 344 -17.77 -7.64 10.37
CA SER A 344 -16.44 -7.73 9.78
C SER A 344 -15.46 -6.87 10.56
N ALA A 345 -14.16 -7.13 10.38
CA ALA A 345 -13.10 -6.36 11.02
C ALA A 345 -12.21 -5.64 10.00
N ILE A 346 -11.85 -4.40 10.34
CA ILE A 346 -10.69 -3.75 9.75
C ILE A 346 -9.42 -4.21 10.47
N ILE A 347 -8.32 -4.36 9.73
CA ILE A 347 -7.02 -4.75 10.29
C ILE A 347 -6.06 -3.56 10.26
N ALA A 348 -5.55 -3.18 11.43
CA ALA A 348 -4.68 -2.04 11.64
C ALA A 348 -3.46 -2.46 12.47
N ASP A 349 -2.26 -2.46 11.88
CA ASP A 349 -1.00 -2.77 12.61
C ASP A 349 -1.05 -4.12 13.38
N GLY A 350 -1.65 -5.15 12.78
CA GLY A 350 -1.85 -6.47 13.41
C GLY A 350 -3.00 -6.54 14.43
N ILE A 351 -3.70 -5.45 14.70
CA ILE A 351 -4.91 -5.41 15.54
C ILE A 351 -6.15 -5.52 14.64
N ALA A 352 -7.05 -6.45 14.94
CA ALA A 352 -8.37 -6.53 14.29
C ALA A 352 -9.40 -5.71 15.08
N ILE A 353 -10.18 -4.86 14.41
CA ILE A 353 -11.23 -4.04 15.02
C ILE A 353 -12.55 -4.32 14.31
N SER A 354 -13.51 -4.91 15.04
CA SER A 354 -14.87 -5.20 14.58
C SER A 354 -15.87 -4.37 15.35
N CYS A 355 -16.89 -3.84 14.68
CA CYS A 355 -17.96 -3.04 15.28
C CYS A 355 -19.32 -3.74 15.13
N ASP A 356 -20.25 -3.56 16.07
CA ASP A 356 -21.63 -4.02 15.92
C ASP A 356 -22.54 -2.95 15.29
N THR A 357 -23.83 -3.25 15.17
CA THR A 357 -24.86 -2.35 14.62
C THR A 357 -25.18 -1.16 15.52
N GLU A 358 -24.73 -1.16 16.78
CA GLU A 358 -24.80 -0.02 17.71
C GLU A 358 -23.47 0.77 17.72
N ASN A 359 -22.56 0.46 16.80
CA ASN A 359 -21.22 1.03 16.68
C ASN A 359 -20.33 0.81 17.92
N GLN A 360 -20.59 -0.26 18.69
CA GLN A 360 -19.66 -0.76 19.71
C GLN A 360 -18.53 -1.54 19.02
N CYS A 361 -17.35 -0.93 18.98
CA CYS A 361 -16.16 -1.46 18.36
C CYS A 361 -15.25 -2.15 19.39
N THR A 362 -14.85 -3.39 19.10
CA THR A 362 -13.93 -4.18 19.90
C THR A 362 -12.67 -4.50 19.11
N ALA A 363 -11.52 -4.26 19.73
CA ALA A 363 -10.21 -4.57 19.19
C ALA A 363 -9.63 -5.87 19.76
N TRP A 364 -8.86 -6.58 18.94
CA TRP A 364 -8.25 -7.87 19.24
C TRP A 364 -6.78 -7.89 18.79
N GLU A 365 -5.88 -8.31 19.67
CA GLU A 365 -4.47 -8.59 19.33
C GLU A 365 -4.28 -10.03 18.82
N SER A 366 -5.19 -10.93 19.19
CA SER A 366 -5.37 -12.26 18.60
C SER A 366 -6.82 -12.71 18.83
N PRO A 367 -7.30 -13.80 18.21
CA PRO A 367 -8.67 -14.30 18.42
C PRO A 367 -9.01 -14.63 19.88
N GLN A 368 -8.00 -14.85 20.74
CA GLN A 368 -8.18 -15.13 22.16
C GLN A 368 -7.87 -13.91 23.06
N LYS A 369 -7.34 -12.82 22.50
CA LYS A 369 -6.81 -11.67 23.25
C LYS A 369 -7.49 -10.36 22.85
N LYS A 370 -8.60 -10.06 23.53
CA LYS A 370 -9.28 -8.76 23.44
C LYS A 370 -8.36 -7.65 23.97
N LYS A 371 -8.29 -6.53 23.26
CA LYS A 371 -7.47 -5.36 23.60
C LYS A 371 -8.30 -4.31 24.35
N TRP A 372 -9.38 -3.84 23.74
CA TRP A 372 -10.32 -2.85 24.29
C TRP A 372 -11.69 -2.97 23.61
N THR A 373 -12.71 -2.34 24.20
CA THR A 373 -14.05 -2.17 23.61
C THR A 373 -14.52 -0.74 23.91
N ILE A 374 -14.99 -0.03 22.88
CA ILE A 374 -15.48 1.36 22.95
C ILE A 374 -16.66 1.54 21.99
N THR A 375 -17.61 2.43 22.28
CA THR A 375 -18.67 2.81 21.32
C THR A 375 -18.27 4.09 20.61
N ILE A 376 -18.30 4.09 19.27
CA ILE A 376 -18.04 5.28 18.45
C ILE A 376 -19.37 6.06 18.29
N PRO A 377 -19.47 7.32 18.76
CA PRO A 377 -20.66 8.13 18.54
C PRO A 377 -20.87 8.40 17.05
N ALA A 378 -22.08 8.18 16.55
CA ALA A 378 -22.39 8.26 15.12
C ALA A 378 -23.72 8.96 14.83
N GLU A 379 -23.88 9.47 13.61
CA GLU A 379 -25.15 9.96 13.07
C GLU A 379 -26.09 8.80 12.71
N ASP A 380 -27.39 9.07 12.64
CA ASP A 380 -28.40 8.04 12.40
C ASP A 380 -28.23 7.44 11.00
N GLY A 381 -28.18 6.10 10.92
CA GLY A 381 -27.89 5.38 9.67
C GLY A 381 -26.41 5.17 9.37
N VAL A 382 -25.49 5.69 10.18
CA VAL A 382 -24.06 5.35 10.13
C VAL A 382 -23.85 4.03 10.89
N ASN A 383 -23.42 2.98 10.18
CA ASN A 383 -23.13 1.66 10.73
C ASN A 383 -21.73 1.20 10.33
N PHE A 384 -20.92 0.79 11.30
CA PHE A 384 -19.56 0.31 11.12
C PHE A 384 -19.42 -1.22 11.05
N SER A 385 -20.51 -1.99 11.18
CA SER A 385 -20.43 -3.46 11.29
C SER A 385 -19.94 -4.19 10.04
N SER A 386 -19.98 -3.55 8.87
CA SER A 386 -19.54 -4.12 7.58
C SER A 386 -18.16 -3.64 7.11
N MET A 387 -17.45 -2.83 7.91
CA MET A 387 -16.09 -2.40 7.59
C MET A 387 -15.14 -3.60 7.61
N ARG A 388 -14.33 -3.75 6.56
CA ARG A 388 -13.44 -4.91 6.39
C ARG A 388 -12.12 -4.57 5.70
N GLY A 389 -11.13 -5.43 5.90
CA GLY A 389 -9.84 -5.33 5.22
C GLY A 389 -8.83 -4.45 5.94
N ASN A 390 -7.58 -4.49 5.47
CA ASN A 390 -6.50 -3.76 6.12
C ASN A 390 -6.56 -2.26 5.81
N VAL A 391 -6.45 -1.44 6.86
CA VAL A 391 -6.42 0.01 6.77
C VAL A 391 -5.01 0.55 6.95
N ASN A 392 -4.77 1.73 6.40
CA ASN A 392 -3.56 2.51 6.64
C ASN A 392 -3.54 3.01 8.10
N VAL A 393 -2.38 3.03 8.74
CA VAL A 393 -2.17 3.48 10.13
C VAL A 393 -1.12 4.59 10.15
N VAL A 394 -1.39 5.73 10.80
CA VAL A 394 -0.38 6.77 11.03
C VAL A 394 0.20 6.66 12.44
N THR A 395 1.53 6.57 12.54
CA THR A 395 2.28 6.71 13.79
C THR A 395 2.63 8.19 13.98
N HIS A 396 2.46 8.74 15.19
CA HIS A 396 2.91 10.08 15.56
C HIS A 396 3.04 10.18 17.09
N LYS A 397 4.12 10.80 17.61
CA LYS A 397 4.48 10.86 19.04
C LYS A 397 4.44 9.48 19.74
N LYS A 398 4.83 8.43 19.02
CA LYS A 398 4.75 6.99 19.37
C LYS A 398 3.35 6.38 19.50
N HIS A 399 2.28 7.16 19.39
CA HIS A 399 0.92 6.63 19.26
C HIS A 399 0.67 6.18 17.83
N LYS A 400 -0.27 5.24 17.63
CA LYS A 400 -0.68 4.75 16.31
C LYS A 400 -2.18 4.96 16.14
N TYR A 401 -2.57 5.60 15.05
CA TYR A 401 -3.93 6.03 14.78
C TYR A 401 -4.47 5.48 13.47
N ILE A 402 -5.77 5.24 13.43
CA ILE A 402 -6.54 5.07 12.19
C ILE A 402 -7.59 6.16 12.06
N THR A 403 -8.07 6.38 10.83
CA THR A 403 -9.27 7.17 10.55
C THR A 403 -10.43 6.26 10.11
N ILE A 404 -11.62 6.54 10.64
CA ILE A 404 -12.91 5.96 10.25
C ILE A 404 -13.83 7.15 10.01
N ASN A 405 -14.19 7.43 8.76
CA ASN A 405 -14.89 8.65 8.37
C ASN A 405 -14.17 9.91 8.91
N ASN A 406 -14.82 10.77 9.70
CA ASN A 406 -14.27 11.92 10.43
C ASN A 406 -13.77 11.59 11.85
N VAL A 407 -13.64 10.31 12.21
CA VAL A 407 -13.15 9.87 13.53
C VAL A 407 -11.69 9.45 13.44
N VAL A 408 -10.84 10.04 14.27
CA VAL A 408 -9.50 9.53 14.55
C VAL A 408 -9.58 8.60 15.76
N LEU A 409 -9.02 7.40 15.68
CA LEU A 409 -9.04 6.40 16.75
C LEU A 409 -7.61 5.96 17.10
N ASP A 410 -7.26 5.99 18.40
CA ASP A 410 -5.98 5.48 18.92
C ASP A 410 -6.03 3.96 19.08
N LEU A 411 -5.11 3.25 18.41
CA LEU A 411 -5.05 1.80 18.47
C LEU A 411 -4.68 1.25 19.86
N ALA A 412 -4.02 2.05 20.70
CA ALA A 412 -3.53 1.60 22.01
C ALA A 412 -4.68 1.29 22.99
N ASP A 413 -5.68 2.16 23.08
CA ASP A 413 -6.76 2.10 24.07
C ASP A 413 -8.17 2.39 23.52
N GLY A 414 -8.31 2.64 22.22
CA GLY A 414 -9.59 2.88 21.56
C GLY A 414 -10.13 4.29 21.72
N LYS A 415 -9.37 5.24 22.30
CA LYS A 415 -9.82 6.64 22.40
C LYS A 415 -10.09 7.23 21.02
N THR A 416 -11.32 7.70 20.83
CA THR A 416 -11.77 8.38 19.63
C THR A 416 -11.74 9.90 19.77
N LYS A 417 -11.45 10.58 18.66
CA LYS A 417 -11.58 12.01 18.49
C LYS A 417 -12.38 12.26 17.22
N VAL A 418 -13.59 12.79 17.37
CA VAL A 418 -14.42 13.18 16.23
C VAL A 418 -13.97 14.56 15.74
N LEU A 419 -13.72 14.69 14.44
CA LEU A 419 -13.37 15.93 13.79
C LEU A 419 -14.63 16.59 13.20
N GLY A 420 -14.82 17.88 13.47
CA GLY A 420 -15.94 18.66 12.90
C GLY A 420 -17.31 18.42 13.55
N GLY A 421 -17.38 17.70 14.67
CA GLY A 421 -18.62 17.44 15.40
C GLY A 421 -18.41 16.56 16.63
N ASP A 422 -19.51 16.10 17.22
CA ASP A 422 -19.55 15.10 18.30
C ASP A 422 -19.84 13.67 17.78
N LYS A 423 -20.31 13.54 16.53
CA LYS A 423 -20.69 12.29 15.88
C LYS A 423 -19.93 12.01 14.57
N ALA A 424 -19.75 10.73 14.28
CA ALA A 424 -19.23 10.24 13.01
C ALA A 424 -20.25 10.34 11.86
N LYS A 425 -19.83 10.74 10.67
CA LYS A 425 -20.69 10.96 9.49
C LYS A 425 -20.30 10.10 8.27
N ALA A 426 -21.25 9.41 7.66
CA ALA A 426 -21.00 8.57 6.46
C ALA A 426 -20.62 9.35 5.19
N THR A 427 -20.79 10.68 5.16
CA THR A 427 -20.38 11.55 4.05
C THR A 427 -18.91 11.98 4.08
N THR A 428 -18.16 11.60 5.13
CA THR A 428 -16.80 12.10 5.39
C THR A 428 -15.71 11.05 5.17
N ASN A 429 -14.51 11.50 4.78
CA ASN A 429 -13.27 10.72 4.75
C ASN A 429 -12.13 11.58 5.31
N THR A 430 -11.22 11.00 6.09
CA THR A 430 -10.08 11.73 6.67
C THR A 430 -8.74 11.18 6.17
N ASP A 431 -8.00 12.02 5.44
CA ASP A 431 -6.62 11.75 5.06
C ASP A 431 -5.65 12.12 6.20
N TYR A 432 -4.56 11.36 6.30
CA TYR A 432 -3.46 11.63 7.23
C TYR A 432 -2.53 12.72 6.71
N ALA A 433 -2.09 13.62 7.60
CA ALA A 433 -0.97 14.52 7.36
C ALA A 433 0.18 14.29 8.35
N GLU A 434 1.39 14.75 8.03
CA GLU A 434 2.55 14.69 8.94
C GLU A 434 2.32 15.49 10.23
N ASP A 435 1.51 16.55 10.16
CA ASP A 435 1.27 17.57 11.18
C ASP A 435 -0.23 17.78 11.49
N GLY A 436 -1.12 16.87 11.05
CA GLY A 436 -2.56 17.00 11.28
C GLY A 436 -3.46 15.98 10.57
N TRP A 437 -4.71 16.37 10.37
CA TRP A 437 -5.76 15.58 9.70
C TRP A 437 -6.49 16.44 8.67
N VAL A 438 -6.88 15.86 7.53
CA VAL A 438 -7.67 16.55 6.48
C VAL A 438 -8.98 15.81 6.26
N VAL A 439 -10.08 16.39 6.74
CA VAL A 439 -11.43 15.84 6.54
C VAL A 439 -12.00 16.38 5.25
N TYR A 440 -12.44 15.49 4.36
CA TYR A 440 -13.23 15.79 3.19
C TYR A 440 -14.67 15.38 3.45
N GLU A 441 -15.60 16.31 3.35
CA GLU A 441 -17.05 16.10 3.52
C GLU A 441 -17.76 16.30 2.18
N LYS A 442 -18.49 15.27 1.74
CA LYS A 442 -19.32 15.30 0.54
C LYS A 442 -20.71 15.85 0.86
N ASN A 443 -21.28 16.67 -0.03
CA ASN A 443 -22.64 17.21 0.13
C ASN A 443 -23.75 16.14 0.12
N ALA A 444 -23.44 14.94 -0.38
CA ALA A 444 -24.29 13.75 -0.38
C ALA A 444 -23.43 12.48 -0.33
N LEU A 445 -24.03 11.33 0.01
CA LEU A 445 -23.33 10.03 -0.03
C LEU A 445 -22.85 9.68 -1.44
N ASN A 446 -23.69 9.97 -2.44
CA ASN A 446 -23.42 9.79 -3.87
C ASN A 446 -23.36 11.17 -4.56
N PRO A 447 -22.24 11.92 -4.45
CA PRO A 447 -22.09 13.19 -5.13
C PRO A 447 -21.95 13.00 -6.65
N GLY A 448 -22.38 14.00 -7.42
CA GLY A 448 -22.02 14.11 -8.83
C GLY A 448 -20.52 14.39 -9.02
N PRO A 449 -19.97 14.14 -10.23
CA PRO A 449 -18.55 14.36 -10.51
C PRO A 449 -18.12 15.84 -10.42
N ASP A 450 -19.10 16.76 -10.47
CA ASP A 450 -18.93 18.21 -10.42
C ASP A 450 -19.25 18.82 -9.04
N ASP A 451 -19.69 18.02 -8.06
CA ASP A 451 -20.09 18.55 -6.73
C ASP A 451 -18.85 18.95 -5.90
N PRO A 452 -18.80 20.18 -5.35
CA PRO A 452 -17.67 20.65 -4.57
C PRO A 452 -17.56 19.91 -3.24
N TRP A 453 -16.36 19.48 -2.86
CA TRP A 453 -16.13 18.83 -1.57
C TRP A 453 -15.78 19.91 -0.54
N SER A 454 -16.42 19.88 0.62
CA SER A 454 -15.98 20.65 1.79
C SER A 454 -14.70 20.01 2.32
N VAL A 455 -13.68 20.82 2.61
CA VAL A 455 -12.40 20.37 3.15
C VAL A 455 -12.11 21.14 4.42
N VAL A 456 -11.86 20.44 5.51
CA VAL A 456 -11.54 21.01 6.82
C VAL A 456 -10.24 20.41 7.33
N GLU A 457 -9.29 21.29 7.64
CA GLU A 457 -7.94 20.92 8.09
C GLU A 457 -7.84 21.11 9.59
N TYR A 458 -7.25 20.13 10.28
CA TYR A 458 -7.10 20.11 11.73
C TYR A 458 -5.64 19.85 12.11
N ASP A 459 -5.19 20.42 13.23
CA ASP A 459 -3.95 19.96 13.86
C ASP A 459 -4.13 18.59 14.50
N LEU A 460 -3.02 18.00 14.94
CA LEU A 460 -2.98 16.68 15.57
C LEU A 460 -3.87 16.59 16.82
N ASP A 461 -4.02 17.71 17.54
CA ASP A 461 -4.89 17.81 18.72
C ASP A 461 -6.38 17.90 18.35
N GLY A 462 -6.71 18.10 17.06
CA GLY A 462 -8.06 18.10 16.50
C GLY A 462 -8.70 19.48 16.46
N LYS A 463 -7.92 20.54 16.65
CA LYS A 463 -8.38 21.92 16.52
C LYS A 463 -8.32 22.31 15.04
N GLN A 464 -9.40 22.92 14.55
CA GLN A 464 -9.51 23.40 13.18
C GLN A 464 -8.47 24.49 12.88
N LEU A 465 -7.78 24.32 11.75
CA LEU A 465 -6.78 25.24 11.19
C LEU A 465 -7.35 26.03 10.01
N SER A 466 -8.11 25.39 9.12
CA SER A 466 -8.74 26.02 7.97
C SER A 466 -10.03 25.27 7.56
N ALA A 467 -10.86 25.92 6.74
CA ALA A 467 -11.92 25.27 5.96
C ALA A 467 -12.09 25.97 4.62
N TYR A 468 -12.34 25.20 3.56
CA TYR A 468 -12.55 25.69 2.20
C TYR A 468 -13.32 24.65 1.37
N PHE A 469 -13.73 25.02 0.16
CA PHE A 469 -14.24 24.07 -0.83
C PHE A 469 -13.16 23.73 -1.84
N MET A 470 -13.06 22.45 -2.21
CA MET A 470 -12.20 21.97 -3.27
C MET A 470 -13.02 21.74 -4.54
N ASP A 471 -12.53 22.25 -5.67
CA ASP A 471 -13.06 21.92 -7.00
C ASP A 471 -12.71 20.45 -7.34
N PRO A 472 -13.68 19.56 -7.63
CA PRO A 472 -13.40 18.18 -8.00
C PRO A 472 -12.70 18.05 -9.36
N LYS A 473 -12.71 19.10 -10.20
CA LYS A 473 -12.11 19.11 -11.56
C LYS A 473 -10.60 19.24 -11.55
N LYS A 474 -9.94 18.28 -10.88
CA LYS A 474 -8.49 18.12 -10.93
C LYS A 474 -8.06 17.71 -12.34
N ASN A 475 -6.91 18.26 -12.75
CA ASN A 475 -6.30 18.06 -14.06
C ASN A 475 -6.03 16.56 -14.32
N ASN A 476 -5.87 16.19 -15.60
CA ASN A 476 -5.35 14.86 -15.99
C ASN A 476 -3.94 14.53 -15.43
N GLU A 477 -3.28 15.48 -14.77
CA GLU A 477 -2.00 15.30 -14.07
C GLU A 477 -2.22 14.85 -12.62
N THR A 478 -2.05 13.56 -12.35
CA THR A 478 -2.08 13.00 -10.98
C THR A 478 -0.69 13.09 -10.34
N PRO A 479 -0.51 13.58 -9.10
CA PRO A 479 0.78 13.56 -8.42
C PRO A 479 1.21 12.13 -8.06
N VAL A 480 2.50 11.83 -8.23
CA VAL A 480 3.10 10.50 -7.94
C VAL A 480 4.17 10.64 -6.86
N TYR A 481 3.97 9.92 -5.76
CA TYR A 481 4.82 9.93 -4.57
C TYR A 481 5.56 8.59 -4.38
N PRO A 482 6.64 8.56 -3.59
CA PRO A 482 7.16 7.33 -3.02
C PRO A 482 6.11 6.59 -2.16
N GLU A 483 6.27 5.27 -2.05
CA GLU A 483 5.56 4.47 -1.05
C GLU A 483 5.76 5.08 0.36
N HIS A 484 4.76 4.97 1.22
CA HIS A 484 4.72 5.54 2.59
C HIS A 484 4.95 7.08 2.71
N SER A 485 4.75 7.85 1.64
CA SER A 485 4.78 9.32 1.74
C SER A 485 3.55 9.87 2.46
N LEU A 486 3.77 10.61 3.55
CA LEU A 486 2.81 11.55 4.10
C LEU A 486 3.01 12.94 3.47
N LEU A 487 2.04 13.84 3.67
CA LEU A 487 2.13 15.26 3.32
C LEU A 487 1.85 16.10 4.56
N THR A 488 2.45 17.28 4.66
CA THR A 488 1.99 18.29 5.64
C THR A 488 0.63 18.86 5.23
N ILE A 489 -0.16 19.33 6.20
CA ILE A 489 -1.39 20.12 6.00
C ILE A 489 -1.13 21.23 4.99
N LYS A 490 0.00 21.95 5.13
CA LYS A 490 0.39 23.03 4.21
C LYS A 490 0.57 22.57 2.76
N GLN A 491 1.07 21.36 2.53
CA GLN A 491 1.23 20.80 1.18
C GLN A 491 -0.11 20.31 0.61
N THR A 492 -0.95 19.67 1.43
CA THR A 492 -2.30 19.24 1.02
C THR A 492 -3.18 20.44 0.70
N HIS A 493 -3.11 21.51 1.52
CA HIS A 493 -3.76 22.80 1.27
C HIS A 493 -3.35 23.39 -0.09
N ALA A 494 -2.04 23.48 -0.36
CA ALA A 494 -1.52 24.02 -1.62
C ALA A 494 -1.95 23.18 -2.85
N TYR A 495 -2.00 21.86 -2.70
CA TYR A 495 -2.53 20.96 -3.74
C TYR A 495 -4.04 21.15 -3.96
N ASN A 496 -4.85 21.20 -2.90
CA ASN A 496 -6.32 21.29 -3.02
C ASN A 496 -6.82 22.68 -3.43
N THR A 497 -6.09 23.75 -3.09
CA THR A 497 -6.51 25.14 -3.40
C THR A 497 -5.85 25.73 -4.64
N LYS A 498 -4.71 25.18 -5.11
CA LYS A 498 -3.95 25.73 -6.25
C LYS A 498 -3.36 24.69 -7.21
N ASN A 499 -3.57 23.39 -6.97
CA ASN A 499 -2.87 22.29 -7.64
C ASN A 499 -1.32 22.32 -7.48
N GLU A 500 -0.81 22.97 -6.43
CA GLU A 500 0.64 23.06 -6.12
C GLU A 500 1.12 21.81 -5.38
N SER A 501 1.45 20.72 -6.10
CA SER A 501 1.94 19.47 -5.47
C SER A 501 3.47 19.43 -5.21
N PRO A 502 3.91 18.97 -4.02
CA PRO A 502 5.34 18.69 -3.76
C PRO A 502 5.87 17.45 -4.49
N ALA A 503 5.01 16.59 -5.06
CA ALA A 503 5.37 15.30 -5.67
C ALA A 503 6.62 15.34 -6.57
N PRO A 504 7.54 14.37 -6.48
CA PRO A 504 8.72 14.29 -7.35
C PRO A 504 8.40 13.93 -8.81
N MET A 505 7.17 13.50 -9.10
CA MET A 505 6.71 13.07 -10.42
C MET A 505 5.20 13.38 -10.58
N LYS A 506 4.76 13.57 -11.83
CA LYS A 506 3.35 13.56 -12.24
C LYS A 506 3.08 12.38 -13.18
N ALA A 507 1.90 11.78 -13.09
CA ALA A 507 1.36 10.87 -14.08
C ALA A 507 0.32 11.62 -14.92
N LEU A 508 0.46 11.59 -16.24
CA LEU A 508 -0.52 12.18 -17.16
C LEU A 508 -1.47 11.07 -17.63
N ARG A 509 -2.75 11.21 -17.32
CA ARG A 509 -3.80 10.29 -17.74
C ARG A 509 -4.37 10.67 -19.11
N SER A 510 -4.71 9.63 -19.87
CA SER A 510 -5.47 9.71 -21.11
C SER A 510 -6.74 10.56 -20.93
N SER A 511 -7.13 11.29 -21.98
CA SER A 511 -8.40 12.04 -22.01
C SER A 511 -9.61 11.17 -22.41
N VAL A 512 -9.37 9.89 -22.70
CA VAL A 512 -10.39 8.93 -23.20
C VAL A 512 -10.55 7.73 -22.26
N THR A 513 -9.57 7.46 -21.40
CA THR A 513 -9.52 6.31 -20.49
C THR A 513 -8.84 6.71 -19.17
N SER A 514 -9.07 5.98 -18.08
CA SER A 514 -8.46 6.24 -16.76
C SER A 514 -6.94 5.97 -16.70
N CYS A 515 -6.37 5.42 -17.78
CA CYS A 515 -5.01 4.94 -17.91
C CYS A 515 -3.97 6.07 -17.93
N ILE A 516 -2.79 5.80 -17.37
CA ILE A 516 -1.60 6.65 -17.43
C ILE A 516 -0.93 6.47 -18.79
N ASP A 517 -0.84 7.55 -19.58
CA ASP A 517 -0.15 7.56 -20.87
C ASP A 517 1.33 7.93 -20.74
N SER A 518 1.71 8.78 -19.77
CA SER A 518 3.11 9.16 -19.54
C SER A 518 3.40 9.54 -18.10
N LEU A 519 4.68 9.46 -17.73
CA LEU A 519 5.21 9.93 -16.46
C LEU A 519 6.19 11.09 -16.69
N SER A 520 6.03 12.14 -15.88
CA SER A 520 6.85 13.37 -15.90
C SER A 520 7.55 13.54 -14.56
N PRO A 521 8.83 13.12 -14.42
CA PRO A 521 9.65 13.48 -13.27
C PRO A 521 9.86 15.00 -13.16
N LYS A 522 10.02 15.54 -11.95
CA LYS A 522 10.46 16.93 -11.73
C LYS A 522 11.90 17.19 -12.20
N ILE A 523 12.71 16.14 -12.34
CA ILE A 523 14.10 16.20 -12.83
C ILE A 523 14.29 15.06 -13.84
N GLY A 524 14.35 15.40 -15.12
CA GLY A 524 14.44 14.45 -16.23
C GLY A 524 13.55 14.86 -17.41
N GLY A 525 13.44 13.99 -18.40
CA GLY A 525 12.43 14.11 -19.45
C GLY A 525 11.15 13.34 -19.08
N MET A 526 10.01 13.77 -19.62
CA MET A 526 8.80 12.95 -19.64
C MET A 526 9.04 11.68 -20.48
N PHE A 527 8.51 10.54 -20.05
CA PHE A 527 8.52 9.31 -20.82
C PHE A 527 7.13 8.67 -20.91
N THR A 528 6.79 8.20 -22.11
CA THR A 528 5.53 7.51 -22.41
C THR A 528 5.53 6.11 -21.78
N ILE A 529 4.39 5.69 -21.24
CA ILE A 529 4.20 4.31 -20.78
C ILE A 529 3.78 3.44 -21.97
N PRO A 530 4.34 2.23 -22.16
CA PRO A 530 3.86 1.29 -23.18
C PRO A 530 2.38 0.93 -22.95
N ASN A 531 1.49 1.56 -23.72
CA ASN A 531 0.04 1.38 -23.65
C ASN A 531 -0.39 0.54 -24.86
N LEU A 532 -0.31 -0.79 -24.72
CA LEU A 532 -0.53 -1.75 -25.81
C LEU A 532 -2.03 -2.04 -25.98
N GLU A 533 -2.55 -1.68 -27.16
CA GLU A 533 -3.95 -1.80 -27.60
C GLU A 533 -5.02 -1.25 -26.65
N ARG A 534 -5.27 0.06 -26.78
CA ARG A 534 -6.43 0.77 -26.21
C ARG A 534 -7.78 0.25 -26.77
N LYS A 535 -8.23 -0.91 -26.27
CA LYS A 535 -9.57 -1.48 -26.48
C LYS A 535 -10.35 -1.42 -25.17
N LYS A 536 -11.66 -1.12 -25.24
CA LYS A 536 -12.54 -1.11 -24.05
C LYS A 536 -12.53 -2.45 -23.31
N GLU A 537 -12.46 -3.55 -24.06
CA GLU A 537 -12.33 -4.92 -23.54
C GLU A 537 -11.13 -5.11 -22.59
N ASN A 538 -10.08 -4.28 -22.71
CA ASN A 538 -8.81 -4.44 -21.99
C ASN A 538 -8.58 -3.39 -20.89
N GLU A 539 -9.55 -2.54 -20.55
CA GLU A 539 -9.36 -1.44 -19.57
C GLU A 539 -8.90 -1.94 -18.18
N ALA A 540 -9.27 -3.17 -17.78
CA ALA A 540 -8.81 -3.81 -16.55
C ALA A 540 -7.28 -4.05 -16.48
N PHE A 541 -6.59 -4.08 -17.62
CA PHE A 541 -5.14 -4.33 -17.73
C PHE A 541 -4.31 -3.07 -18.00
N CYS A 542 -4.91 -1.88 -18.01
CA CYS A 542 -4.14 -0.64 -18.16
C CYS A 542 -3.60 -0.12 -16.82
N ALA A 543 -2.44 0.55 -16.86
CA ALA A 543 -1.85 1.16 -15.67
C ALA A 543 -2.65 2.40 -15.25
N SER A 544 -3.35 2.34 -14.12
CA SER A 544 -4.19 3.43 -13.58
C SER A 544 -3.56 4.11 -12.36
N GLY A 545 -2.68 3.41 -11.63
CA GLY A 545 -1.93 3.93 -10.49
C GLY A 545 -0.41 3.82 -10.66
N ALA A 546 0.34 4.70 -9.99
CA ALA A 546 1.80 4.73 -10.00
C ALA A 546 2.36 5.07 -8.61
N THR A 547 3.40 4.35 -8.18
CA THR A 547 4.13 4.62 -6.93
C THR A 547 5.65 4.54 -7.15
N LEU A 548 6.42 5.45 -6.55
CA LEU A 548 7.88 5.46 -6.64
C LEU A 548 8.56 4.61 -5.55
N SER A 549 9.76 4.13 -5.83
CA SER A 549 10.70 3.63 -4.82
C SER A 549 11.22 4.79 -3.92
N PRO A 550 11.73 4.51 -2.70
CA PRO A 550 12.09 5.55 -1.73
C PRO A 550 13.08 6.62 -2.24
N LYS A 551 14.19 6.22 -2.91
CA LYS A 551 15.18 7.14 -3.51
C LYS A 551 14.80 7.54 -4.95
N LYS A 552 13.58 7.24 -5.37
CA LYS A 552 12.90 7.68 -6.61
C LYS A 552 13.62 7.22 -7.88
N LYS A 553 14.19 6.01 -7.88
CA LYS A 553 14.89 5.42 -9.04
C LYS A 553 14.02 4.51 -9.90
N ALA A 554 13.03 3.86 -9.31
CA ALA A 554 12.08 3.00 -10.00
C ALA A 554 10.64 3.47 -9.72
N VAL A 555 9.73 3.24 -10.67
CA VAL A 555 8.29 3.52 -10.51
C VAL A 555 7.46 2.31 -10.90
N LYS A 556 6.66 1.85 -9.93
CA LYS A 556 5.75 0.69 -9.94
C LYS A 556 4.40 1.15 -10.48
N LEU A 557 3.93 0.54 -11.57
CA LEU A 557 2.67 0.87 -12.25
C LEU A 557 1.65 -0.26 -12.06
N LYS A 558 0.49 0.05 -11.49
CA LYS A 558 -0.56 -0.93 -11.12
C LYS A 558 -1.82 -0.77 -11.98
N SER A 559 -2.57 -1.86 -12.14
CA SER A 559 -3.96 -1.82 -12.65
C SER A 559 -4.95 -1.63 -11.50
N GLN A 560 -6.22 -1.34 -11.81
CA GLN A 560 -7.29 -1.21 -10.82
C GLN A 560 -7.87 -2.57 -10.37
N ALA A 561 -7.62 -3.64 -11.11
CA ALA A 561 -8.25 -4.96 -10.93
C ALA A 561 -7.34 -5.99 -10.24
N GLN A 562 -6.33 -5.54 -9.50
CA GLN A 562 -5.37 -6.43 -8.83
C GLN A 562 -5.78 -6.67 -7.37
N VAL A 563 -5.97 -7.94 -7.01
CA VAL A 563 -6.44 -8.39 -5.67
C VAL A 563 -5.37 -8.17 -4.59
N ASP A 564 -4.11 -8.46 -4.93
CA ASP A 564 -2.97 -8.23 -4.05
C ASP A 564 -2.51 -6.75 -4.13
N PRO A 565 -2.36 -6.03 -2.99
CA PRO A 565 -1.97 -4.62 -2.99
C PRO A 565 -0.52 -4.38 -3.48
N ASN A 566 0.35 -5.37 -3.39
CA ASN A 566 1.73 -5.36 -3.87
C ASN A 566 1.90 -5.85 -5.30
N ALA A 567 0.83 -6.31 -5.94
CA ALA A 567 0.82 -6.56 -7.37
C ALA A 567 1.02 -5.29 -8.19
N PHE A 568 1.57 -5.46 -9.39
CA PHE A 568 1.77 -4.41 -10.39
C PHE A 568 1.87 -5.03 -11.80
N LEU A 569 1.85 -4.17 -12.82
CA LEU A 569 2.00 -4.53 -14.25
C LEU A 569 3.42 -4.27 -14.76
N TYR A 570 3.95 -3.08 -14.46
CA TYR A 570 5.24 -2.62 -14.97
C TYR A 570 6.11 -2.00 -13.88
N LEU A 571 7.41 -2.16 -14.03
CA LEU A 571 8.41 -1.36 -13.32
C LEU A 571 9.24 -0.58 -14.35
N MET A 572 9.44 0.72 -14.12
CA MET A 572 10.21 1.60 -15.01
C MET A 572 11.40 2.21 -14.26
N ASP A 573 12.58 2.24 -14.88
CA ASP A 573 13.70 3.08 -14.44
C ASP A 573 13.38 4.55 -14.75
N VAL A 574 13.31 5.37 -13.71
CA VAL A 574 12.92 6.79 -13.75
C VAL A 574 13.95 7.68 -14.44
N LYS A 575 15.24 7.28 -14.44
CA LYS A 575 16.34 8.00 -15.10
C LYS A 575 16.47 7.61 -16.58
N LYS A 576 16.30 6.32 -16.90
CA LYS A 576 16.40 5.79 -18.27
C LYS A 576 15.11 5.99 -19.08
N GLY A 577 13.96 6.13 -18.42
CA GLY A 577 12.63 6.17 -19.05
C GLY A 577 12.25 4.85 -19.72
N LYS A 578 12.72 3.72 -19.18
CA LYS A 578 12.61 2.37 -19.79
C LYS A 578 12.03 1.37 -18.81
N ARG A 579 11.32 0.36 -19.35
CA ARG A 579 10.83 -0.80 -18.60
C ARG A 579 12.01 -1.62 -18.06
N VAL A 580 11.86 -2.13 -16.85
CA VAL A 580 12.68 -3.20 -16.28
C VAL A 580 12.10 -4.51 -16.78
N GLU A 581 12.87 -5.25 -17.57
CA GLU A 581 12.41 -6.50 -18.17
C GLU A 581 12.41 -7.64 -17.14
N PHE A 582 11.31 -8.41 -17.09
CA PHE A 582 11.15 -9.61 -16.27
C PHE A 582 11.08 -10.83 -17.19
N ALA A 583 12.15 -11.62 -17.22
CA ALA A 583 12.38 -12.64 -18.23
C ALA A 583 11.30 -13.74 -18.25
N GLY A 584 10.44 -13.69 -19.26
CA GLY A 584 9.35 -14.65 -19.47
C GLY A 584 8.06 -14.35 -18.72
N ILE A 585 7.80 -13.07 -18.39
CA ILE A 585 6.50 -12.57 -17.91
C ILE A 585 5.85 -11.76 -19.03
N PHE A 586 4.60 -12.10 -19.35
CA PHE A 586 3.81 -11.52 -20.44
C PHE A 586 2.45 -11.08 -19.88
N TRP A 587 2.39 -9.87 -19.33
CA TRP A 587 1.17 -9.24 -18.79
C TRP A 587 0.03 -9.22 -19.81
N GLU A 588 0.34 -9.27 -21.12
CA GLU A 588 -0.61 -9.44 -22.23
C GLU A 588 -1.49 -10.71 -22.11
N ARG A 589 -1.07 -11.69 -21.28
CA ARG A 589 -1.76 -12.95 -20.98
C ARG A 589 -2.40 -12.97 -19.59
N GLY A 590 -2.35 -11.85 -18.88
CA GLY A 590 -2.75 -11.78 -17.47
C GLY A 590 -1.70 -12.34 -16.49
N ASP A 591 -0.43 -12.48 -16.91
CA ASP A 591 0.67 -12.67 -15.96
C ASP A 591 0.80 -11.45 -15.04
N SER A 592 1.19 -11.66 -13.78
CA SER A 592 1.33 -10.58 -12.79
C SER A 592 2.68 -10.57 -12.11
N LEU A 593 3.14 -9.39 -11.67
CA LEU A 593 4.32 -9.23 -10.81
C LEU A 593 3.87 -8.78 -9.42
N ILE A 594 4.37 -9.40 -8.36
CA ILE A 594 4.05 -9.07 -6.95
C ILE A 594 5.34 -8.81 -6.18
N VAL A 595 5.41 -7.69 -5.46
CA VAL A 595 6.52 -7.41 -4.53
C VAL A 595 6.31 -8.23 -3.25
N VAL A 596 7.30 -9.03 -2.88
CA VAL A 596 7.27 -9.89 -1.68
C VAL A 596 8.24 -9.40 -0.61
N LYS A 597 9.43 -8.97 -1.02
CA LYS A 597 10.42 -8.31 -0.17
C LYS A 597 11.05 -7.16 -0.99
N PRO A 598 11.74 -6.18 -0.37
CA PRO A 598 12.35 -5.06 -1.11
C PRO A 598 13.25 -5.50 -2.27
N ASP A 599 13.89 -6.67 -2.16
CA ASP A 599 14.75 -7.30 -3.16
C ASP A 599 14.16 -8.56 -3.82
N LEU A 600 12.90 -8.94 -3.54
CA LEU A 600 12.25 -10.13 -4.09
C LEU A 600 10.89 -9.77 -4.74
N ILE A 601 10.79 -10.01 -6.05
CA ILE A 601 9.53 -9.98 -6.80
C ILE A 601 9.23 -11.40 -7.29
N ILE A 602 7.98 -11.83 -7.12
CA ILE A 602 7.46 -13.05 -7.77
C ILE A 602 6.69 -12.65 -9.02
N GLY A 603 7.02 -13.24 -10.16
CA GLY A 603 6.19 -13.23 -11.35
C GLY A 603 5.34 -14.49 -11.44
N TYR A 604 4.02 -14.33 -11.49
CA TYR A 604 3.06 -15.40 -11.72
C TYR A 604 2.75 -15.50 -13.22
N MET A 605 3.08 -16.63 -13.84
CA MET A 605 2.79 -16.97 -15.22
C MET A 605 1.47 -17.73 -15.28
N ARG A 606 0.38 -17.02 -15.60
CA ARG A 606 -1.01 -17.46 -15.38
C ARG A 606 -1.34 -18.73 -16.15
N ASP A 607 -1.07 -18.72 -17.46
CA ASP A 607 -1.36 -19.83 -18.37
C ASP A 607 -0.51 -21.07 -18.11
N LEU A 608 0.66 -20.90 -17.46
CA LEU A 608 1.67 -21.94 -17.31
C LEU A 608 1.62 -22.65 -15.96
N GLY A 609 0.88 -22.12 -14.97
CA GLY A 609 0.91 -22.63 -13.60
C GLY A 609 2.31 -22.54 -12.98
N LYS A 610 2.98 -21.39 -13.15
CA LYS A 610 4.35 -21.20 -12.65
C LYS A 610 4.53 -19.88 -11.93
N ALA A 611 5.27 -19.91 -10.83
CA ALA A 611 5.75 -18.73 -10.11
C ALA A 611 7.28 -18.64 -10.27
N ARG A 612 7.80 -17.43 -10.52
CA ARG A 612 9.23 -17.17 -10.77
C ARG A 612 9.76 -16.09 -9.85
N GLY A 613 10.76 -16.43 -9.04
CA GLY A 613 11.47 -15.48 -8.19
C GLY A 613 12.50 -14.69 -8.98
N TYR A 614 12.47 -13.37 -8.80
CA TYR A 614 13.45 -12.42 -9.31
C TYR A 614 14.11 -11.68 -8.15
N LYS A 615 15.37 -11.30 -8.33
CA LYS A 615 16.06 -10.29 -7.53
C LYS A 615 16.56 -9.14 -8.44
N PRO A 616 16.89 -7.95 -7.92
CA PRO A 616 17.42 -6.86 -8.76
C PRO A 616 18.72 -7.22 -9.47
N GLY A 617 19.03 -6.49 -10.54
CA GLY A 617 20.36 -6.46 -11.14
C GLY A 617 21.40 -5.83 -10.21
N LEU A 618 22.67 -6.18 -10.43
CA LEU A 618 23.86 -5.61 -9.77
C LEU A 618 24.69 -4.81 -10.79
#